data_AF-A0A7W7VA40-F1
#
_entry.id   AF-A0A7W7VA40-F1
#
_cell.length_a   1.000
_cell.length_b   1.000
_cell.length_c   1.000
_cell.angle_alpha   90.00
_cell.angle_beta   90.00
_cell.angle_gamma   90.00
#
_symmetry.space_group_name_H-M   'P 1'
#
loop_
_entity.id
_entity.type
_entity.pdbx_description
1 polymer ?
#
loop_
_entity_poly.entity_id
_entity_poly.type
_entity_poly.pdbx_seq_one_letter_code
_entity_poly.pdbx_strand_id
1 'polypeptide(L)'
;MPHELVEHVAWLLHEHRRARNTRWRKPGCFQQALLTLVHLRKNETFSQIGAGFGISQATAWRYVDETLDVLAGWAPGLHEASPASVKATTSSLTAP
;
A
#
# COMPACT_ATOMS: atom_id res chain seq x y z
N MET A 1 5.98 5.46 11.32
CA MET A 1 5.06 4.39 10.85
C MET A 1 5.71 3.05 11.15
N PRO A 2 4.97 2.02 11.60
CA PRO A 2 5.55 0.68 11.70
C PRO A 2 6.01 0.22 10.32
N HIS A 3 7.27 -0.24 10.20
CA HIS A 3 7.88 -0.60 8.93
C HIS A 3 7.19 -1.81 8.28
N GLU A 4 6.76 -2.77 9.10
CA GLU A 4 6.02 -3.97 8.67
C GLU A 4 4.73 -3.63 7.91
N LEU A 5 4.00 -2.59 8.33
CA LEU A 5 2.78 -2.17 7.63
C LEU A 5 3.10 -1.58 6.25
N VAL A 6 4.18 -0.80 6.16
CA VAL A 6 4.61 -0.21 4.89
C VAL A 6 5.08 -1.31 3.94
N GLU A 7 5.80 -2.31 4.44
CA GLU A 7 6.24 -3.48 3.67
C GLU A 7 5.06 -4.32 3.17
N HIS A 8 4.06 -4.56 4.02
CA HIS A 8 2.86 -5.29 3.63
C HIS A 8 2.10 -4.59 2.49
N VAL A 9 1.86 -3.28 2.62
CA VAL A 9 1.19 -2.48 1.57
C VAL A 9 2.05 -2.39 0.31
N ALA A 10 3.38 -2.29 0.45
CA ALA A 10 4.30 -2.30 -0.68
C ALA A 10 4.28 -3.64 -1.43
N TRP A 11 4.14 -4.76 -0.72
CA TRP A 11 3.99 -6.09 -1.31
C TRP A 11 2.66 -6.23 -2.06
N LEU A 12 1.56 -5.75 -1.50
CA LEU A 12 0.26 -5.71 -2.18
C LEU A 12 0.30 -4.89 -3.47
N LEU A 13 0.94 -3.71 -3.43
CA LEU A 13 1.17 -2.88 -4.61
C LEU A 13 2.02 -3.60 -5.66
N HIS A 14 3.06 -4.33 -5.22
CA HIS A 14 3.89 -5.12 -6.12
C HIS A 14 3.07 -6.21 -6.85
N GLU A 15 2.26 -6.96 -6.12
CA GLU A 15 1.44 -8.02 -6.71
C GLU A 15 0.36 -7.46 -7.65
N HIS A 16 -0.30 -6.37 -7.25
CA HIS A 16 -1.26 -5.68 -8.11
C HIS A 16 -0.63 -5.17 -9.41
N ARG A 17 0.58 -4.61 -9.32
CA ARG A 17 1.32 -4.14 -10.51
C ARG A 17 1.76 -5.29 -11.41
N ARG A 18 2.13 -6.44 -10.85
CA ARG A 18 2.42 -7.66 -11.63
C ARG A 18 1.19 -8.15 -12.38
N ALA A 19 0.02 -8.16 -11.73
CA ALA A 19 -1.24 -8.56 -12.36
C ALA A 19 -1.66 -7.60 -13.49
N ARG A 20 -1.44 -6.29 -13.31
CA ARG A 20 -1.82 -5.26 -14.30
C ARG A 20 -0.84 -5.09 -15.46
N ASN A 21 0.37 -5.65 -15.36
CA ASN A 21 1.35 -5.73 -16.45
C ASN A 21 1.66 -4.38 -17.13
N THR A 22 1.54 -3.26 -16.42
CA THR A 22 1.73 -1.90 -16.95
C THR A 22 3.20 -1.46 -16.84
N ARG A 23 3.73 -0.86 -17.91
CA ARG A 23 5.11 -0.35 -18.00
C ARG A 23 5.34 0.81 -17.02
N TRP A 24 6.33 0.65 -16.15
CA TRP A 24 6.57 1.43 -14.92
C TRP A 24 6.91 2.92 -15.10
N ARG A 25 6.49 3.76 -14.13
CA ARG A 25 7.05 5.10 -13.85
C ARG A 25 7.35 5.22 -12.34
N LYS A 26 8.42 5.95 -11.97
CA LYS A 26 8.79 6.30 -10.58
C LYS A 26 7.53 6.75 -9.81
N PRO A 27 7.29 6.24 -8.59
CA PRO A 27 8.19 5.86 -7.51
C PRO A 27 8.13 4.33 -7.22
N GLY A 28 9.03 3.86 -6.35
CA GLY A 28 8.99 2.47 -5.87
C GLY A 28 7.75 2.19 -5.00
N CYS A 29 7.28 0.94 -4.96
CA CYS A 29 6.07 0.54 -4.21
C CYS A 29 6.12 0.95 -2.73
N PHE A 30 7.30 0.93 -2.12
CA PHE A 30 7.51 1.37 -0.73
C PHE A 30 7.24 2.86 -0.51
N GLN A 31 7.70 3.72 -1.42
CA GLN A 31 7.45 5.16 -1.32
C GLN A 31 5.96 5.48 -1.50
N GLN A 32 5.28 4.77 -2.40
CA GLN A 32 3.85 4.92 -2.62
C GLN A 32 3.01 4.45 -1.42
N ALA A 33 3.39 3.32 -0.82
CA ALA A 33 2.79 2.83 0.43
C ALA A 33 2.99 3.85 1.57
N LEU A 34 4.22 4.34 1.74
CA LEU A 34 4.54 5.30 2.80
C LEU A 34 3.78 6.61 2.61
N LEU A 35 3.73 7.13 1.38
CA LEU A 35 3.00 8.35 1.04
C LEU A 35 1.52 8.25 1.41
N THR A 36 0.88 7.14 1.05
CA THR A 36 -0.54 6.88 1.34
C THR A 36 -0.79 6.74 2.85
N LEU A 37 0.06 6.00 3.56
CA LEU A 37 -0.09 5.82 5.01
C LEU A 37 0.14 7.13 5.79
N VAL A 38 1.04 7.99 5.32
CA VAL A 38 1.23 9.33 5.89
C VAL A 38 0.00 10.19 5.65
N HIS A 39 -0.57 10.16 4.43
CA HIS A 39 -1.82 10.85 4.11
C HIS A 39 -2.96 10.43 5.03
N LEU A 40 -3.20 9.11 5.15
CA LEU A 40 -4.28 8.57 5.96
C LEU A 40 -4.12 8.86 7.46
N ARG A 41 -2.90 8.85 7.98
CA ARG A 41 -2.67 9.06 9.42
C ARG A 41 -2.71 10.54 9.81
N LYS A 42 -2.18 11.42 8.97
CA LYS A 42 -2.02 12.84 9.29
C LYS A 42 -3.08 13.74 8.65
N ASN A 43 -3.88 13.21 7.74
CA ASN A 43 -4.84 13.96 6.94
C ASN A 43 -4.21 15.20 6.25
N GLU A 44 -2.92 15.09 5.91
CA GLU A 44 -2.17 16.16 5.24
C GLU A 44 -2.66 16.32 3.80
N THR A 45 -2.64 17.54 3.28
CA THR A 45 -3.09 17.82 1.91
C THR A 45 -2.14 17.18 0.89
N PHE A 46 -2.64 16.79 -0.29
CA PHE A 46 -1.80 16.23 -1.37
C PHE A 46 -0.65 17.16 -1.80
N SER A 47 -0.80 18.47 -1.61
CA SER A 47 0.26 19.44 -1.89
C SER A 47 1.40 19.35 -0.86
N GLN A 48 1.07 19.28 0.43
CA GLN A 48 2.05 19.14 1.52
C GLN A 48 2.80 17.79 1.43
N ILE A 49 2.07 16.72 1.15
CA ILE A 49 2.66 15.39 0.99
C ILE A 49 3.51 15.33 -0.29
N GLY A 50 3.02 15.90 -1.40
CA GLY A 50 3.79 15.99 -2.63
C GLY A 50 5.12 16.72 -2.42
N ALA A 51 5.11 17.85 -1.70
CA ALA A 51 6.31 18.58 -1.34
C ALA A 51 7.29 17.74 -0.49
N GLY A 52 6.78 16.98 0.49
CA GLY A 52 7.60 16.10 1.34
C GLY A 52 8.25 14.92 0.61
N PHE A 53 7.66 14.48 -0.51
CA PHE A 53 8.17 13.39 -1.35
C PHE A 53 8.84 13.86 -2.65
N GLY A 54 8.94 15.18 -2.88
CA GLY A 54 9.53 15.75 -4.10
C GLY A 54 8.73 15.48 -5.37
N ILE A 55 7.40 15.30 -5.27
CA ILE A 55 6.50 15.04 -6.40
C ILE A 55 5.39 16.08 -6.48
N SER A 56 4.77 16.23 -7.67
CA SER A 56 3.64 17.14 -7.83
C SER A 56 2.40 16.66 -7.08
N GLN A 57 1.53 17.60 -6.69
CA GLN A 57 0.24 17.29 -6.05
C GLN A 57 -0.59 16.28 -6.85
N ALA A 58 -0.67 16.45 -8.18
CA ALA A 58 -1.40 15.53 -9.05
C ALA A 58 -0.81 14.11 -9.02
N THR A 59 0.52 14.01 -8.94
CA THR A 59 1.22 12.74 -8.82
C THR A 59 0.96 12.09 -7.45
N ALA A 60 0.98 12.89 -6.38
CA ALA A 60 0.64 12.42 -5.04
C ALA A 60 -0.79 11.89 -4.97
N TRP A 61 -1.77 12.62 -5.52
CA TRP A 61 -3.17 12.16 -5.60
C TRP A 61 -3.27 10.82 -6.34
N ARG A 62 -2.64 10.69 -7.52
CA ARG A 62 -2.69 9.46 -8.31
C ARG A 62 -2.13 8.24 -7.57
N TYR A 63 -1.09 8.42 -6.75
CA TYR A 63 -0.54 7.32 -5.97
C TYR A 63 -1.38 6.95 -4.76
N VAL A 64 -2.01 7.94 -4.12
CA VAL A 64 -2.96 7.66 -3.04
C VAL A 64 -4.14 6.89 -3.60
N ASP A 65 -4.74 7.36 -4.70
CA ASP A 65 -5.87 6.74 -5.38
C ASP A 65 -5.57 5.28 -5.80
N GLU A 66 -4.45 5.05 -6.48
CA GLU A 66 -4.02 3.69 -6.85
C GLU A 66 -3.80 2.78 -5.62
N THR A 67 -3.23 3.32 -4.53
CA THR A 67 -3.02 2.52 -3.32
C THR A 67 -4.34 2.22 -2.60
N LEU A 68 -5.30 3.15 -2.62
CA LEU A 68 -6.64 2.94 -2.10
C LEU A 68 -7.39 1.89 -2.90
N ASP A 69 -7.30 1.89 -4.23
CA ASP A 69 -7.87 0.85 -5.09
C ASP A 69 -7.31 -0.54 -4.75
N VAL A 70 -5.99 -0.63 -4.52
CA VAL A 70 -5.34 -1.88 -4.10
C VAL A 70 -5.83 -2.34 -2.74
N LEU A 71 -5.92 -1.43 -1.77
CA LEU A 71 -6.44 -1.73 -0.44
C LEU A 71 -7.92 -2.14 -0.48
N ALA A 72 -8.74 -1.47 -1.29
CA ALA A 72 -10.15 -1.80 -1.47
C ALA A 72 -10.35 -3.16 -2.14
N GLY A 73 -9.51 -3.49 -3.14
CA GLY A 73 -9.53 -4.79 -3.80
C GLY A 73 -9.03 -5.95 -2.93
N TRP A 74 -8.10 -5.67 -2.02
CA TRP A 74 -7.58 -6.68 -1.09
C TRP A 74 -8.45 -6.85 0.15
N ALA A 75 -9.14 -5.79 0.59
CA ALA A 75 -10.02 -5.80 1.75
C ALA A 75 -11.42 -5.27 1.42
N PRO A 76 -12.26 -6.03 0.68
CA PRO A 76 -13.70 -5.81 0.69
C PRO A 76 -14.31 -5.99 2.09
N GLY A 77 -13.55 -6.54 3.05
CA GLY A 77 -13.90 -6.73 4.45
C GLY A 77 -13.12 -5.87 5.46
N LEU A 78 -12.56 -4.71 5.08
CA LEU A 78 -11.90 -3.81 6.07
C LEU A 78 -12.89 -3.21 7.11
N HIS A 79 -14.18 -3.58 7.04
CA HIS A 79 -15.15 -3.35 8.10
C HIS A 79 -15.05 -4.39 9.25
N GLU A 80 -14.37 -5.53 9.05
CA GLU A 80 -14.28 -6.61 10.06
C GLU A 80 -12.90 -6.76 10.72
N ALA A 81 -11.84 -6.12 10.23
CA ALA A 81 -10.48 -6.33 10.72
C ALA A 81 -10.12 -5.44 11.93
N SER A 82 -10.71 -5.76 13.08
CA SER A 82 -10.19 -5.44 14.43
C SER A 82 -8.92 -6.28 14.72
N PRO A 83 -7.96 -5.82 15.55
CA PRO A 83 -6.57 -6.31 15.53
C PRO A 83 -6.46 -7.68 16.22
N ALA A 84 -6.67 -8.76 15.48
CA ALA A 84 -6.39 -10.11 15.95
C ALA A 84 -6.20 -11.10 14.79
N SER A 85 -5.16 -10.94 13.96
CA SER A 85 -4.61 -12.11 13.26
C SER A 85 -3.18 -11.89 12.75
N VAL A 86 -2.22 -11.90 13.68
CA VAL A 86 -0.96 -12.57 13.40
C VAL A 86 -1.21 -14.05 13.70
N LYS A 87 -1.53 -14.83 12.68
CA LYS A 87 -1.33 -16.28 12.73
C LYS A 87 -0.57 -16.70 11.50
N ALA A 88 0.73 -16.89 11.73
CA ALA A 88 1.58 -17.74 10.92
C ALA A 88 0.80 -19.00 10.51
N THR A 89 0.71 -19.24 9.22
CA THR A 89 0.40 -20.57 8.68
C THR A 89 1.41 -20.86 7.59
N THR A 90 2.64 -21.15 8.02
CA THR A 90 3.51 -22.04 7.28
C THR A 90 2.91 -23.44 7.42
N SER A 91 2.05 -23.83 6.49
CA SER A 91 1.67 -25.22 6.30
C SER A 91 1.98 -25.62 4.87
N SER A 92 3.12 -26.27 4.69
CA SER A 92 3.36 -27.23 3.61
C SER A 92 4.56 -28.09 3.97
N LEU A 93 4.31 -29.21 4.66
CA LEU A 93 5.05 -30.46 4.47
C LEU A 93 4.36 -31.60 5.25
N THR A 94 3.60 -32.40 4.51
CA THR A 94 3.26 -33.78 4.85
C THR A 94 3.07 -34.49 3.52
N ALA A 95 3.96 -35.42 3.24
CA ALA A 95 3.76 -36.53 2.34
C ALA A 95 4.28 -37.78 3.07
N PRO A 96 3.60 -38.93 2.92
CA PRO A 96 3.95 -40.18 3.60
C PRO A 96 5.25 -40.80 3.08
#